data_AF-A0A656GIG1-F1
#
_entry.id   AF-A0A656GIG1-F1
#
_cell.length_a   1.000
_cell.length_b   1.000
_cell.length_c   1.000
_cell.angle_alpha   90.00
_cell.angle_beta   90.00
_cell.angle_gamma   90.00
#
_symmetry.space_group_name_H-M   'P 1'
#
loop_
_entity.id
_entity.type
_entity.pdbx_description
1 polymer ?
#
loop_
_entity_poly.entity_id
_entity_poly.type
_entity_poly.pdbx_seq_one_letter_code
_entity_poly.pdbx_strand_id
1 'polypeptide(L)'
;MKSCFRMNPDRIFLAEVRGGETWDFYKVVSSGHGGSMTSIHSGSVEEAIDGLIERCYQNTECQMLPYAVLRRKILNSTDIICHVDVSGDVRRMGEIYFKAFDQERYLAA
;
A
#
# COMPACT_ATOMS: atom_id res chain seq x y z
N MET A 1 2.76 -11.02 -10.16
CA MET A 1 3.88 -10.97 -9.18
C MET A 1 4.61 -12.28 -8.93
N LYS A 2 3.97 -13.45 -9.06
CA LYS A 2 4.61 -14.75 -8.74
C LYS A 2 5.94 -15.04 -9.46
N SER A 3 6.21 -14.40 -10.61
CA SER A 3 7.49 -14.49 -11.32
C SER A 3 8.64 -13.77 -10.59
N CYS A 4 8.37 -12.62 -9.95
CA CYS A 4 9.38 -11.82 -9.27
C CYS A 4 10.08 -12.57 -8.13
N PHE A 5 9.36 -13.44 -7.41
CA PHE A 5 9.95 -14.29 -6.36
C PHE A 5 11.08 -15.21 -6.86
N ARG A 6 11.17 -15.47 -8.17
CA ARG A 6 12.18 -16.35 -8.77
C ARG A 6 13.33 -15.59 -9.44
N MET A 7 13.27 -14.26 -9.46
CA MET A 7 14.23 -13.40 -10.14
C MET A 7 15.25 -12.77 -9.18
N ASN A 8 15.13 -13.01 -7.87
CA ASN A 8 15.92 -12.39 -6.80
C ASN A 8 16.11 -10.86 -6.98
N PRO A 9 15.02 -10.10 -7.19
CA PRO A 9 15.14 -8.66 -7.44
C PRO A 9 15.53 -7.93 -6.15
N ASP A 10 16.38 -6.90 -6.24
CA ASP A 10 16.70 -6.07 -5.07
C ASP A 10 15.51 -5.19 -4.64
N ARG A 11 14.68 -4.75 -5.61
CA ARG A 11 13.50 -3.91 -5.40
C ARG A 11 12.42 -4.24 -6.42
N ILE A 12 11.16 -4.08 -6.02
CA ILE A 12 10.02 -4.30 -6.90
C ILE A 12 9.29 -2.99 -7.14
N PHE A 13 9.22 -2.62 -8.42
CA PHE A 13 8.43 -1.49 -8.89
C PHE A 13 7.19 -2.04 -9.58
N LEU A 14 6.06 -1.94 -8.90
CA LEU A 14 4.76 -2.23 -9.51
C LEU A 14 4.14 -0.90 -9.92
N ALA A 15 3.94 -0.68 -11.22
CA ALA A 15 3.44 0.59 -11.72
C ALA A 15 2.18 1.06 -11.00
N GLU A 16 1.17 0.19 -10.87
CA GLU A 16 -0.09 0.53 -10.22
C GLU A 16 -0.73 -0.74 -9.63
N VAL A 17 -1.35 -0.62 -8.47
CA VAL A 17 -2.24 -1.65 -7.89
C VAL A 17 -3.68 -1.39 -8.30
N ARG A 18 -4.37 -2.42 -8.81
CA ARG A 18 -5.73 -2.35 -9.35
C ARG A 18 -6.69 -3.37 -8.73
N GLY A 19 -6.20 -4.47 -8.18
CA GLY A 19 -7.03 -5.51 -7.55
C GLY A 19 -6.27 -6.43 -6.60
N GLY A 20 -6.67 -7.71 -6.59
CA GLY A 20 -6.18 -8.74 -5.65
C GLY A 20 -4.66 -8.98 -5.65
N GLU A 21 -3.94 -8.52 -6.68
CA GLU A 21 -2.47 -8.52 -6.72
C GLU A 21 -1.84 -7.63 -5.65
N THR A 22 -2.60 -6.70 -5.07
CA THR A 22 -2.16 -5.86 -3.94
C THR A 22 -1.71 -6.72 -2.76
N TRP A 23 -2.41 -7.82 -2.48
CA TRP A 23 -2.00 -8.75 -1.44
C TRP A 23 -0.70 -9.49 -1.79
N ASP A 24 -0.54 -9.88 -3.06
CA ASP A 24 0.71 -10.48 -3.51
C ASP A 24 1.88 -9.49 -3.40
N PHE A 25 1.67 -8.20 -3.68
CA PHE A 25 2.67 -7.15 -3.48
C PHE A 25 3.13 -7.09 -2.03
N TYR A 26 2.18 -6.99 -1.09
CA TYR A 26 2.50 -6.93 0.34
C TYR A 26 3.19 -8.19 0.85
N LYS A 27 2.86 -9.38 0.32
CA LYS A 27 3.61 -10.61 0.63
C LYS A 27 5.07 -10.51 0.16
N VAL A 28 5.34 -9.89 -1.00
CA VAL A 28 6.73 -9.75 -1.47
C VAL A 28 7.49 -8.72 -0.65
N VAL A 29 6.88 -7.56 -0.40
CA VAL A 29 7.49 -6.48 0.42
C VAL A 29 7.84 -6.99 1.82
N SER A 30 6.92 -7.72 2.46
CA SER A 30 7.13 -8.25 3.81
C SER A 30 8.13 -9.42 3.90
N SER A 31 8.48 -10.07 2.78
CA SER A 31 9.42 -11.21 2.74
C SER A 31 10.88 -10.82 2.51
N GLY A 32 11.22 -9.53 2.64
CA GLY A 32 12.60 -9.04 2.58
C GLY A 32 12.93 -8.14 1.38
N HIS A 33 11.94 -7.84 0.53
CA HIS A 33 12.11 -6.97 -0.64
C HIS A 33 11.72 -5.52 -0.30
N GLY A 34 12.48 -4.91 0.61
CA GLY A 34 12.28 -3.52 1.02
C GLY A 34 12.53 -2.52 -0.12
N GLY A 35 12.05 -1.28 0.05
CA GLY A 35 12.23 -0.22 -0.96
C GLY A 35 11.43 -0.39 -2.25
N SER A 36 10.40 -1.24 -2.21
CA SER A 36 9.44 -1.41 -3.29
C SER A 36 8.52 -0.19 -3.39
N MET A 37 8.06 0.14 -4.61
CA MET A 37 7.16 1.29 -4.83
C MET A 37 5.99 0.89 -5.72
N THR A 38 4.84 1.51 -5.46
CA THR A 38 3.65 1.40 -6.29
C THR A 38 2.79 2.66 -6.20
N SER A 39 1.81 2.80 -7.11
CA SER A 39 0.81 3.87 -7.06
C SER A 39 -0.61 3.32 -6.96
N ILE A 40 -1.50 4.14 -6.40
CA ILE A 40 -2.93 3.90 -6.27
C ILE A 40 -3.66 5.23 -6.49
N HIS A 41 -4.84 5.18 -7.11
CA HIS A 41 -5.73 6.33 -7.22
C HIS A 41 -6.57 6.47 -5.95
N SER A 42 -6.38 7.58 -5.22
CA SER A 42 -7.11 7.97 -4.01
C SER A 42 -7.02 9.49 -3.82
N GLY A 43 -8.00 10.10 -3.15
CA GLY A 43 -8.06 11.55 -2.89
C GLY A 43 -7.41 11.99 -1.57
N SER A 44 -7.00 11.05 -0.73
CA SER A 44 -6.27 11.31 0.51
C SER A 44 -5.39 10.11 0.90
N VAL A 45 -4.58 10.29 1.94
CA VAL A 45 -3.79 9.20 2.52
C VAL A 45 -4.68 8.12 3.16
N GLU A 46 -5.75 8.51 3.85
CA GLU A 46 -6.70 7.55 4.46
C GLU A 46 -7.39 6.73 3.36
N GLU A 47 -7.89 7.40 2.32
CA GLU A 47 -8.50 6.73 1.16
C GLU A 47 -7.52 5.83 0.42
N ALA A 48 -6.22 6.14 0.45
CA ALA A 48 -5.19 5.26 -0.10
C ALA A 48 -5.03 3.98 0.73
N ILE A 49 -5.02 4.09 2.06
CA ILE A 49 -4.96 2.94 2.96
C ILE A 49 -6.21 2.06 2.77
N ASP A 50 -7.39 2.66 2.75
CA ASP A 50 -8.65 1.96 2.49
C ASP A 50 -8.66 1.30 1.11
N GLY A 51 -8.28 2.04 0.07
CA GLY A 51 -8.24 1.52 -1.30
C GLY A 51 -7.25 0.35 -1.47
N LEU A 52 -6.16 0.31 -0.68
CA LEU A 52 -5.25 -0.83 -0.63
C LEU A 52 -5.90 -2.04 0.05
N ILE A 53 -6.61 -1.81 1.16
CA ILE A 53 -7.34 -2.85 1.90
C ILE A 53 -8.45 -3.46 1.04
N GLU A 54 -9.26 -2.64 0.37
CA GLU A 54 -10.31 -3.08 -0.54
C GLU A 54 -9.76 -3.94 -1.69
N ARG A 55 -8.65 -3.52 -2.30
CA ARG A 55 -7.98 -4.32 -3.33
C ARG A 55 -7.44 -5.63 -2.77
N CYS A 56 -6.91 -5.64 -1.55
CA CYS A 56 -6.53 -6.89 -0.90
C CYS A 56 -7.72 -7.83 -0.72
N TYR A 57 -8.92 -7.34 -0.38
CA TYR A 57 -10.13 -8.17 -0.27
C TYR A 57 -10.56 -8.87 -1.57
N GLN A 58 -10.14 -8.36 -2.73
CA GLN A 58 -10.35 -9.04 -4.02
C GLN A 58 -9.48 -10.31 -4.16
N ASN A 59 -8.47 -10.48 -3.31
CA ASN A 59 -7.70 -11.71 -3.21
C ASN A 59 -8.41 -12.73 -2.31
N THR A 60 -8.54 -13.97 -2.78
CA THR A 60 -9.21 -15.05 -2.03
C THR A 60 -8.58 -15.34 -0.68
N GLU A 61 -7.27 -15.13 -0.51
CA GLU A 61 -6.57 -15.29 0.77
C GLU A 61 -6.99 -14.26 1.83
N CYS A 62 -7.55 -13.12 1.40
CA CYS A 62 -7.89 -12.00 2.28
C CYS A 62 -9.38 -11.89 2.62
N GLN A 63 -10.26 -12.58 1.88
CA GLN A 63 -11.72 -12.44 2.03
C GLN A 63 -12.23 -12.69 3.46
N MET A 64 -11.58 -13.60 4.19
CA MET A 64 -11.95 -13.96 5.57
C MET A 64 -11.14 -13.21 6.64
N LEU A 65 -10.22 -12.32 6.24
CA LEU A 65 -9.39 -11.58 7.19
C LEU A 65 -10.17 -10.38 7.74
N PRO A 66 -10.20 -10.18 9.07
CA PRO A 66 -10.78 -8.97 9.65
C PRO A 66 -10.07 -7.72 9.15
N TYR A 67 -10.84 -6.66 8.91
CA TYR A 67 -10.33 -5.38 8.39
C TYR A 67 -9.15 -4.84 9.23
N ALA A 68 -9.28 -4.87 10.56
CA ALA A 68 -8.21 -4.44 11.47
C ALA A 68 -6.90 -5.23 11.29
N VAL A 69 -6.99 -6.52 10.96
CA VAL A 69 -5.80 -7.37 10.72
C VAL A 69 -5.15 -6.97 9.39
N LEU A 70 -5.94 -6.74 8.35
CA LEU A 70 -5.45 -6.35 7.03
C LEU A 70 -4.81 -4.95 7.07
N ARG A 71 -5.49 -3.99 7.70
CA ARG A 71 -5.00 -2.63 7.91
C ARG A 71 -3.66 -2.63 8.65
N ARG A 72 -3.57 -3.36 9.75
CA ARG A 72 -2.30 -3.50 10.49
C ARG A 72 -1.19 -4.10 9.63
N LYS A 73 -1.49 -5.12 8.82
CA LYS A 73 -0.49 -5.74 7.92
C LYS A 73 0.01 -4.77 6.85
N ILE A 74 -0.91 -4.01 6.25
CA ILE A 74 -0.59 -2.99 5.25
C ILE A 74 0.24 -1.88 5.87
N LEU A 75 -0.22 -1.26 6.96
CA LEU A 75 0.51 -0.18 7.64
C LEU A 75 1.88 -0.62 8.18
N ASN A 76 2.03 -1.88 8.61
CA ASN A 76 3.32 -2.41 9.02
C ASN A 76 4.31 -2.56 7.85
N SER A 77 3.80 -2.79 6.64
CA SER A 77 4.62 -3.04 5.44
C SER A 77 4.80 -1.80 4.56
N THR A 78 4.10 -0.70 4.87
CA THR A 78 4.17 0.57 4.16
C THR A 78 4.88 1.60 5.00
N ASP A 79 6.03 2.07 4.53
CA ASP A 79 6.82 3.08 5.26
C ASP A 79 6.32 4.50 4.99
N ILE A 80 5.98 4.81 3.72
CA ILE A 80 5.60 6.15 3.27
C ILE A 80 4.43 6.05 2.28
N ILE A 81 3.46 6.95 2.40
CA ILE A 81 2.45 7.21 1.35
C ILE A 81 2.50 8.71 1.06
N CYS A 82 2.81 9.08 -0.19
CA CYS A 82 2.79 10.47 -0.64
C CYS A 82 1.55 10.70 -1.50
N HIS A 83 0.58 11.44 -0.98
CA HIS A 83 -0.57 11.87 -1.77
C HIS A 83 -0.18 13.05 -2.66
N VAL A 84 -0.63 13.03 -3.92
CA VAL A 84 -0.40 14.11 -4.89
C VAL A 84 -1.73 14.75 -5.21
N ASP A 85 -1.87 16.01 -4.82
CA ASP A 85 -3.07 16.82 -5.05
C ASP A 85 -2.86 17.77 -6.24
N VAL A 86 -3.97 18.14 -6.89
CA VAL A 86 -4.02 19.07 -8.00
C VAL A 86 -4.88 20.27 -7.59
N SER A 87 -4.22 21.40 -7.32
CA SER A 87 -4.89 22.65 -6.97
C SER A 87 -4.81 23.62 -8.14
N GLY A 88 -5.87 23.69 -8.95
CA GLY A 88 -5.85 24.40 -10.23
C GLY A 88 -4.94 23.67 -11.22
N ASP A 89 -3.96 24.37 -11.80
CA ASP A 89 -2.97 23.79 -12.73
C ASP A 89 -1.67 23.33 -12.05
N VAL A 90 -1.59 23.41 -10.72
CA VAL A 90 -0.38 23.08 -9.96
C VAL A 90 -0.54 21.72 -9.30
N ARG A 91 0.37 20.79 -9.63
CA ARG A 91 0.53 19.52 -8.91
C ARG A 91 1.44 19.73 -7.70
N ARG A 92 0.99 19.31 -6.53
CA ARG A 92 1.74 19.41 -5.29
C ARG A 92 1.67 18.11 -4.51
N MET A 93 2.71 17.84 -3.74
CA MET A 93 2.61 16.82 -2.70
C MET A 93 1.68 17.38 -1.61
N GLY A 94 0.57 16.69 -1.39
CA GLY A 94 -0.41 17.02 -0.38
C GLY A 94 0.00 16.40 0.95
N GLU A 95 -0.86 15.53 1.47
CA GLU A 95 -0.61 14.78 2.69
C GLU A 95 0.46 13.69 2.48
N ILE A 96 1.25 13.47 3.52
CA ILE A 96 2.25 12.40 3.57
C ILE A 96 1.99 11.60 4.85
N TYR A 97 1.77 10.30 4.70
CA TYR A 97 1.90 9.37 5.81
C TYR A 97 3.36 8.94 5.90
N PHE A 98 3.93 9.07 7.09
CA PHE A 98 5.21 8.47 7.42
C PHE A 98 5.07 7.60 8.67
N LYS A 99 5.29 6.29 8.49
CA LYS A 99 5.07 5.26 9.50
C LYS A 99 5.64 5.60 10.88
N ALA A 100 6.83 6.20 10.95
CA ALA A 100 7.48 6.54 12.22
C ALA A 100 6.69 7.53 13.10
N PHE A 101 5.83 8.36 12.50
CA PHE A 101 5.05 9.36 13.24
C PHE A 101 3.55 9.11 13.18
N ASP A 102 3.05 8.53 12.09
CA ASP A 102 1.62 8.46 11.82
C ASP A 102 1.00 7.10 12.14
N GLN A 103 1.80 6.03 12.24
CA GLN A 103 1.26 4.67 12.29
C GLN A 103 0.24 4.44 13.42
N GLU A 104 0.51 4.94 14.63
CA GLU A 104 -0.41 4.78 15.75
C GLU A 104 -1.74 5.50 15.51
N ARG A 105 -1.71 6.70 14.91
CA ARG A 105 -2.90 7.47 14.55
C ARG A 105 -3.76 6.71 13.56
N TYR A 106 -3.16 6.17 12.50
CA TYR A 106 -3.87 5.40 11.47
C TYR A 106 -4.20 3.96 11.90
N LEU A 107 -3.72 3.49 13.05
CA LEU A 107 -4.19 2.22 13.64
C LEU A 107 -5.38 2.43 14.58
N ALA A 108 -5.48 3.62 15.19
CA ALA A 108 -6.51 3.98 16.15
C ALA A 108 -7.77 4.60 15.54
N ALA A 109 -7.67 5.16 14.33
CA ALA A 109 -8.80 5.65 13.53
C ALA A 109 -9.74 4.53 13.11
#